data_AF-A0A1X7U082-F1
#
_entry.id   AF-A0A1X7U082-F1
#
_cell.length_a   1.000
_cell.length_b   1.000
_cell.length_c   1.000
_cell.angle_alpha   90.00
_cell.angle_beta   90.00
_cell.angle_gamma   90.00
#
_symmetry.space_group_name_H-M   'P 1'
#
loop_
_entity.id
_entity.type
_entity.pdbx_description
1 polymer ?
#
loop_
_entity_poly.entity_id
_entity_poly.type
_entity_poly.pdbx_seq_one_letter_code
_entity_poly.pdbx_strand_id
1 'polypeptide(L)'
;MLGGNAALLASGSVITLKIEDCSSATSCSECVSLGDPSCGWCMIENKCSRRPFCHETRQYLTQYKNCTGQSHGNSANSFYFGLMTNIKGWLTVSTLSSLSVTYDITVKSFNYVHNGVVTKNIPHSYVYVPSRFQTHSTSFGERYKGIKIKSDQPISASFYNIFIDHLILPYHEYPGVSQYKYYAVSTSSYHSTYLSQVLLIGCINNTVISIIPTVDLFIPIDVQKSGSDDILVTKGNSHTITLHEGQTLLLGKGNGSDISGTHFISNKPLTVITGHQCGSTPDMKKRFHCHPLQLQVPPTITWGTRFILTNFNNFHYSKSPVPSYLKTVTSQGNTSITIYCNGATNTTGTLLMVQLVHISIA
;
A
#
# COMPACT_ATOMS: atom_id res chain seq x y z
N MET A 1 24.73 8.61 11.39
CA MET A 1 23.41 9.13 10.97
C MET A 1 23.59 9.68 9.58
N LEU A 2 22.86 9.15 8.60
CA LEU A 2 22.24 9.88 7.47
C LEU A 2 21.72 8.86 6.45
N GLY A 3 20.56 9.23 5.88
CA GLY A 3 19.62 8.31 5.27
C GLY A 3 19.81 8.13 3.77
N GLY A 4 19.89 6.87 3.35
CA GLY A 4 19.68 6.50 1.96
C GLY A 4 18.21 6.18 1.76
N ASN A 5 17.52 6.92 0.91
CA ASN A 5 16.12 6.61 0.61
C ASN A 5 16.07 5.45 -0.39
N ALA A 6 15.69 4.27 0.10
CA ALA A 6 15.19 3.19 -0.74
C ALA A 6 13.73 3.44 -1.05
N ALA A 7 13.41 3.90 -2.28
CA ALA A 7 12.01 3.95 -2.70
C ALA A 7 11.64 2.58 -3.26
N LEU A 8 10.98 1.80 -2.42
CA LEU A 8 9.99 0.86 -2.91
C LEU A 8 8.80 1.67 -3.42
N LEU A 9 8.32 1.38 -4.62
CA LEU A 9 6.92 1.69 -4.90
C LEU A 9 6.06 0.73 -4.08
N ALA A 10 5.68 1.17 -2.90
CA ALA A 10 4.58 2.13 -2.89
C ALA A 10 4.79 3.19 -1.81
N SER A 11 4.26 4.36 -2.14
CA SER A 11 4.05 5.55 -1.34
C SER A 11 4.87 5.66 -0.04
N GLY A 12 6.10 6.16 -0.17
CA GLY A 12 6.50 7.26 0.70
C GLY A 12 5.87 8.51 0.10
N SER A 13 4.67 8.87 0.58
CA SER A 13 3.87 10.04 0.23
C SER A 13 3.99 10.53 -1.22
N VAL A 14 3.26 9.88 -2.13
CA VAL A 14 2.97 10.38 -3.48
C VAL A 14 1.50 10.79 -3.52
N ILE A 15 1.24 12.09 -3.73
CA ILE A 15 -0.07 12.54 -4.20
C ILE A 15 -0.10 12.20 -5.69
N THR A 16 -0.72 11.08 -6.05
CA THR A 16 -0.96 10.69 -7.43
C THR A 16 -2.05 11.58 -8.01
N LEU A 17 -1.70 12.45 -8.95
CA LEU A 17 -2.65 13.09 -9.86
C LEU A 17 -2.58 12.35 -11.19
N LYS A 18 -3.69 11.74 -11.61
CA LYS A 18 -3.78 10.98 -12.85
C LYS A 18 -4.16 11.96 -13.96
N ILE A 19 -3.19 12.38 -14.77
CA ILE A 19 -3.47 13.21 -15.96
C ILE A 19 -3.94 12.24 -17.06
N GLU A 20 -5.25 12.08 -17.17
CA GLU A 20 -5.89 11.29 -18.23
C GLU A 20 -6.39 12.19 -19.37
N ASP A 21 -6.45 11.62 -20.57
CA ASP A 21 -7.28 12.22 -21.61
C ASP A 21 -8.72 12.07 -21.12
N CYS A 22 -9.40 13.18 -20.81
CA CYS A 22 -10.68 13.13 -20.11
C CYS A 22 -11.67 12.14 -20.78
N SER A 23 -11.55 11.97 -22.09
CA SER A 23 -12.37 11.09 -22.91
C SER A 23 -12.24 9.58 -22.63
N SER A 24 -11.27 9.12 -21.83
CA SER A 24 -11.16 7.71 -21.42
C SER A 24 -12.15 7.29 -20.34
N ALA A 25 -12.70 8.24 -19.57
CA ALA A 25 -13.67 7.95 -18.52
C ALA A 25 -15.10 7.92 -19.06
N THR A 26 -15.80 6.83 -18.81
CA THR A 26 -17.17 6.59 -19.31
C THR A 26 -18.25 6.82 -18.25
N SER A 27 -17.84 7.16 -17.02
CA SER A 27 -18.75 7.45 -15.91
C SER A 27 -18.31 8.66 -15.08
N CYS A 28 -19.27 9.29 -14.39
CA CYS A 28 -19.03 10.47 -13.56
C CYS A 28 -17.96 10.19 -12.50
N SER A 29 -18.09 9.09 -11.76
CA SER A 29 -17.18 8.70 -10.68
C SER A 29 -15.78 8.40 -11.20
N GLU A 30 -15.65 7.79 -12.37
CA GLU A 30 -14.36 7.58 -13.03
C GLU A 30 -13.72 8.91 -13.45
N CYS A 31 -14.51 9.80 -14.06
CA CYS A 31 -14.08 11.11 -14.55
C CYS A 31 -13.56 12.04 -13.44
N VAL A 32 -14.27 12.12 -12.31
CA VAL A 32 -13.83 12.94 -11.18
C VAL A 32 -12.71 12.28 -10.37
N SER A 33 -12.61 10.94 -10.41
CA SER A 33 -11.53 10.17 -9.79
C SER A 33 -10.23 10.24 -10.58
N LEU A 34 -10.25 10.81 -11.80
CA LEU A 34 -9.02 11.14 -12.53
C LEU A 34 -8.19 12.17 -11.76
N GLY A 35 -8.82 13.07 -11.03
CA GLY A 35 -8.12 14.10 -10.27
C GLY A 35 -7.34 15.10 -11.13
N ASP A 36 -7.51 15.09 -12.46
CA ASP A 36 -6.98 16.13 -13.34
C ASP A 36 -7.84 17.40 -13.18
N PRO A 37 -7.26 18.55 -12.76
CA PRO A 37 -8.01 19.80 -12.60
C PRO A 37 -8.60 20.33 -13.91
N SER A 38 -8.16 19.79 -15.04
CA SER A 38 -8.63 20.13 -16.39
C SER A 38 -9.82 19.29 -16.84
N CYS A 39 -10.11 18.16 -16.17
CA CYS A 39 -11.18 17.21 -16.52
C CYS A 39 -12.37 17.32 -15.56
N GLY A 40 -13.57 17.10 -16.10
CA GLY A 40 -14.80 17.11 -15.33
C GLY A 40 -15.95 16.48 -16.10
N TRP A 41 -16.97 16.05 -15.36
CA TRP A 41 -18.11 15.35 -15.93
C TRP A 41 -19.14 16.35 -16.43
N CYS A 42 -19.49 16.25 -17.71
CA CYS A 42 -20.56 17.04 -18.32
C CYS A 42 -21.88 16.27 -18.19
N MET A 43 -22.76 16.72 -17.29
CA MET A 43 -23.97 15.96 -16.92
C MET A 43 -24.94 15.73 -18.08
N ILE A 44 -25.17 16.74 -18.92
CA ILE A 44 -26.13 16.67 -20.04
C ILE A 44 -25.63 15.73 -21.14
N GLU A 45 -24.33 15.81 -21.43
CA GLU A 45 -23.71 15.07 -22.52
C GLU A 45 -23.21 13.69 -22.08
N ASN A 46 -23.32 13.37 -20.78
CA ASN A 46 -22.92 12.12 -20.17
C ASN A 46 -21.49 11.68 -20.56
N LYS A 47 -20.56 12.64 -20.54
CA LYS A 47 -19.17 12.42 -20.97
C LYS A 47 -18.18 13.17 -20.10
N CYS A 48 -16.98 12.62 -19.98
CA CYS A 48 -15.85 13.28 -19.34
C CYS A 48 -15.07 14.10 -20.35
N SER A 49 -14.88 15.40 -20.10
CA SER A 49 -14.22 16.32 -21.03
C SER A 49 -13.55 17.48 -20.29
N ARG A 50 -12.83 18.34 -21.01
CA ARG A 50 -12.35 19.61 -20.43
C ARG A 50 -13.46 20.65 -20.46
N ARG A 51 -13.41 21.60 -19.52
CA ARG A 51 -14.42 22.66 -19.35
C ARG A 51 -14.83 23.40 -20.64
N PRO A 52 -13.94 23.73 -21.60
CA PRO A 52 -14.33 24.38 -22.85
C PRO A 52 -15.18 23.52 -23.80
N PHE A 53 -15.20 22.20 -23.61
CA PHE A 53 -15.88 21.24 -24.48
C PHE A 53 -17.19 20.68 -23.90
N CYS A 54 -17.70 21.32 -22.84
CA CYS A 54 -19.02 21.05 -22.25
C CYS A 54 -19.92 22.26 -22.52
N HIS A 55 -21.01 22.06 -23.27
CA HIS A 55 -21.83 23.16 -23.79
C HIS A 55 -22.46 24.06 -22.72
N GLU A 56 -22.70 23.55 -21.50
CA GLU A 56 -23.23 24.33 -20.38
C GLU A 56 -22.35 24.26 -19.12
N THR A 57 -21.63 25.35 -18.85
CA THR A 57 -20.66 25.42 -17.74
C THR A 57 -21.25 25.31 -16.33
N ARG A 58 -22.58 25.43 -16.17
CA ARG A 58 -23.28 25.28 -14.88
C ARG A 58 -23.50 23.83 -14.45
N GLN A 59 -23.24 22.85 -15.33
CA GLN A 59 -23.42 21.42 -15.05
C GLN A 59 -22.12 20.61 -15.22
N TYR A 60 -20.97 21.27 -15.05
CA TYR A 60 -19.63 20.67 -15.11
C TYR A 60 -19.15 20.27 -13.71
N LEU A 61 -19.07 18.96 -13.45
CA LEU A 61 -18.71 18.43 -12.15
C LEU A 61 -17.21 18.15 -12.07
N THR A 62 -16.53 18.87 -11.17
CA THR A 62 -15.11 18.63 -10.83
C THR A 62 -14.93 17.96 -9.47
N GLN A 63 -16.03 17.72 -8.75
CA GLN A 63 -16.01 17.22 -7.39
C GLN A 63 -16.88 15.98 -7.24
N TYR A 64 -16.30 15.00 -6.55
CA TYR A 64 -16.88 13.68 -6.33
C TYR A 64 -18.26 13.71 -5.66
N LYS A 65 -18.50 14.66 -4.74
CA LYS A 65 -19.77 14.79 -4.01
C LYS A 65 -21.00 14.99 -4.91
N ASN A 66 -20.79 15.43 -6.15
CA ASN A 66 -21.86 15.71 -7.10
C ASN A 66 -22.10 14.52 -8.06
N CYS A 67 -21.27 13.47 -8.01
CA CYS A 67 -21.52 12.22 -8.70
C CYS A 67 -22.31 11.29 -7.78
N THR A 68 -23.54 10.95 -8.16
CA THR A 68 -24.33 9.94 -7.46
C THR A 68 -23.81 8.54 -7.80
N GLY A 69 -22.83 8.02 -7.05
CA GLY A 69 -22.38 6.62 -7.15
C GLY A 69 -20.90 6.35 -6.83
N GLN A 70 -20.62 5.96 -5.57
CA GLN A 70 -19.44 5.27 -4.98
C GLN A 70 -18.01 5.69 -5.38
N SER A 71 -17.30 6.38 -4.46
CA SER A 71 -15.87 6.70 -4.58
C SER A 71 -15.06 5.57 -4.00
N HIS A 72 -14.04 5.11 -4.73
CA HIS A 72 -12.91 4.42 -4.12
C HIS A 72 -11.81 5.45 -3.80
N GLY A 73 -12.07 6.30 -2.81
CA GLY A 73 -11.05 7.18 -2.24
C GLY A 73 -10.28 6.48 -1.12
N ASN A 74 -9.21 7.09 -0.62
CA ASN A 74 -8.49 6.61 0.58
C ASN A 74 -9.29 6.80 1.88
N SER A 75 -10.57 7.20 1.77
CA SER A 75 -11.46 7.44 2.89
C SER A 75 -12.54 6.38 2.98
N ALA A 76 -12.79 5.91 4.19
CA ALA A 76 -13.80 4.90 4.49
C ALA A 76 -14.20 4.99 5.97
N ASN A 77 -15.18 4.18 6.35
CA ASN A 77 -15.65 4.07 7.74
C ASN A 77 -14.94 2.98 8.53
N SER A 78 -14.18 2.09 7.87
CA SER A 78 -13.57 0.92 8.50
C SER A 78 -12.28 0.53 7.79
N PHE A 79 -11.23 0.25 8.58
CA PHE A 79 -9.90 -0.13 8.11
C PHE A 79 -9.35 -1.28 8.94
N TYR A 80 -8.53 -2.11 8.29
CA TYR A 80 -7.62 -3.02 8.98
C TYR A 80 -6.19 -2.62 8.67
N PHE A 81 -5.38 -2.54 9.73
CA PHE A 81 -3.97 -2.21 9.68
C PHE A 81 -3.19 -3.17 10.59
N GLY A 82 -1.87 -3.21 10.43
CA GLY A 82 -0.98 -4.01 11.26
C GLY A 82 0.43 -3.46 11.27
N LEU A 83 1.21 -3.88 12.25
CA LEU A 83 2.63 -3.51 12.35
C LEU A 83 3.50 -4.72 12.11
N MET A 84 4.43 -4.59 11.18
CA MET A 84 5.52 -5.53 11.03
C MET A 84 6.56 -5.33 12.14
N THR A 85 7.45 -6.31 12.30
CA THR A 85 8.54 -6.23 13.27
C THR A 85 9.41 -4.99 13.09
N ASN A 86 9.92 -4.47 14.22
CA ASN A 86 10.80 -3.32 14.29
C ASN A 86 10.18 -1.99 13.82
N ILE A 87 8.84 -1.94 13.68
CA ILE A 87 8.09 -0.74 13.31
C ILE A 87 7.33 -0.19 14.52
N LYS A 88 7.55 1.09 14.82
CA LYS A 88 6.80 1.86 15.82
C LYS A 88 6.44 3.21 15.24
N GLY A 89 5.32 3.79 15.62
CA GLY A 89 4.93 5.07 15.03
C GLY A 89 3.60 5.57 15.53
N TRP A 90 3.02 6.45 14.74
CA TRP A 90 1.80 7.15 15.06
C TRP A 90 0.81 7.03 13.91
N LEU A 91 -0.46 6.99 14.26
CA LEU A 91 -1.56 7.10 13.31
C LEU A 91 -2.01 8.56 13.23
N THR A 92 -2.28 9.02 12.03
CA THR A 92 -3.00 10.27 11.81
C THR A 92 -4.35 9.97 11.21
N VAL A 93 -5.37 10.73 11.61
CA VAL A 93 -6.73 10.60 11.10
C VAL A 93 -7.20 11.97 10.65
N SER A 94 -7.80 12.01 9.46
CA SER A 94 -8.36 13.21 8.83
C SER A 94 -9.74 12.92 8.25
N THR A 95 -10.53 13.95 7.97
CA THR A 95 -11.84 13.80 7.31
C THR A 95 -12.09 14.95 6.35
N LEU A 96 -12.91 14.70 5.32
CA LEU A 96 -13.46 15.74 4.45
C LEU A 96 -14.92 16.08 4.80
N SER A 97 -15.47 15.46 5.84
CA SER A 97 -16.79 15.77 6.38
C SER A 97 -16.85 17.22 6.86
N SER A 98 -17.98 17.89 6.63
CA SER A 98 -18.25 19.20 7.22
C SER A 98 -18.61 19.13 8.71
N LEU A 99 -18.92 17.93 9.20
CA LEU A 99 -19.25 17.65 10.60
C LEU A 99 -18.03 17.07 11.33
N SER A 100 -18.03 17.17 12.66
CA SER A 100 -17.11 16.40 13.50
C SER A 100 -17.39 14.91 13.33
N VAL A 101 -16.33 14.13 13.13
CA VAL A 101 -16.40 12.68 12.94
C VAL A 101 -15.76 11.98 14.12
N THR A 102 -16.46 11.01 14.68
CA THR A 102 -15.97 10.19 15.79
C THR A 102 -15.33 8.93 15.24
N TYR A 103 -14.24 8.49 15.87
CA TYR A 103 -13.58 7.26 15.46
C TYR A 103 -13.01 6.50 16.65
N ASP A 104 -12.90 5.19 16.51
CA ASP A 104 -12.25 4.30 17.45
C ASP A 104 -11.13 3.50 16.79
N ILE A 105 -10.05 3.27 17.53
CA ILE A 105 -8.95 2.38 17.17
C ILE A 105 -8.93 1.26 18.19
N THR A 106 -9.09 0.02 17.73
CA THR A 106 -9.20 -1.15 18.59
C THR A 106 -8.18 -2.22 18.26
N VAL A 107 -7.61 -2.83 19.30
CA VAL A 107 -6.78 -4.04 19.20
C VAL A 107 -7.28 -5.04 20.23
N LYS A 108 -8.12 -5.97 19.75
CA LYS A 108 -8.93 -6.86 20.60
C LYS A 108 -8.07 -7.72 21.53
N SER A 109 -6.96 -8.28 21.03
CA SER A 109 -6.08 -9.15 21.82
C SER A 109 -5.43 -8.45 23.03
N PHE A 110 -5.42 -7.13 23.05
CA PHE A 110 -4.82 -6.32 24.12
C PHE A 110 -5.84 -5.54 24.95
N ASN A 111 -7.15 -5.75 24.72
CA ASN A 111 -8.23 -4.92 25.28
C ASN A 111 -7.95 -3.41 25.10
N TYR A 112 -7.35 -3.04 23.96
CA TYR A 112 -6.99 -1.66 23.68
C TYR A 112 -8.10 -0.99 22.87
N VAL A 113 -8.54 0.17 23.37
CA VAL A 113 -9.48 1.05 22.70
C VAL A 113 -8.97 2.48 22.84
N HIS A 114 -8.86 3.19 21.73
CA HIS A 114 -8.63 4.62 21.69
C HIS A 114 -9.79 5.29 20.96
N ASN A 115 -10.42 6.28 21.59
CA ASN A 115 -11.50 7.06 20.98
C ASN A 115 -10.95 8.44 20.61
N GLY A 116 -11.32 8.93 19.43
CA GLY A 116 -10.93 10.24 18.94
C GLY A 116 -12.04 10.95 18.19
N VAL A 117 -11.85 12.25 17.98
CA VAL A 117 -12.74 13.11 17.18
C VAL A 117 -11.88 13.89 16.20
N VAL A 118 -12.31 13.96 14.94
CA VAL A 118 -11.62 14.68 13.89
C VAL A 118 -12.57 15.64 13.17
N THR A 119 -12.05 16.80 12.75
CA THR A 119 -12.80 17.78 11.94
C THR A 119 -11.99 18.12 10.69
N LYS A 120 -12.65 18.64 9.66
CA LYS A 120 -12.01 18.91 8.35
C LYS A 120 -10.72 19.73 8.41
N ASN A 121 -10.66 20.72 9.31
CA ASN A 121 -9.55 21.66 9.38
C ASN A 121 -8.56 21.32 10.50
N ILE A 122 -8.90 20.36 11.36
CA ILE A 122 -8.10 19.97 12.52
C ILE A 122 -7.92 18.45 12.43
N PRO A 123 -6.89 17.97 11.71
CA PRO A 123 -6.54 16.55 11.73
C PRO A 123 -6.22 16.16 13.18
N HIS A 124 -6.63 14.96 13.58
CA HIS A 124 -6.34 14.52 14.94
C HIS A 124 -4.83 14.23 15.10
N SER A 125 -4.25 14.81 16.13
CA SER A 125 -2.82 14.76 16.42
C SER A 125 -2.38 13.35 16.84
N TYR A 126 -1.49 12.75 16.04
CA TYR A 126 -0.65 11.57 16.29
C TYR A 126 -1.09 10.60 17.42
N VAL A 127 -1.88 9.58 17.08
CA VAL A 127 -2.20 8.48 18.00
C VAL A 127 -1.02 7.51 18.03
N TYR A 128 -0.31 7.43 19.17
CA TYR A 128 0.82 6.50 19.32
C TYR A 128 0.37 5.05 19.24
N VAL A 129 1.07 4.23 18.44
CA VAL A 129 0.84 2.79 18.31
C VAL A 129 1.91 2.02 19.10
N PRO A 130 1.55 1.39 20.23
CA PRO A 130 2.47 0.59 21.04
C PRO A 130 3.19 -0.51 20.26
N SER A 131 4.48 -0.71 20.53
CA SER A 131 5.31 -1.76 19.92
C SER A 131 4.78 -3.18 20.17
N ARG A 132 4.06 -3.41 21.27
CA ARG A 132 3.42 -4.72 21.55
C ARG A 132 2.39 -5.16 20.50
N PHE A 133 1.90 -4.23 19.67
CA PHE A 133 0.97 -4.53 18.56
C PHE A 133 1.68 -5.07 17.31
N GLN A 134 3.01 -5.12 17.30
CA GLN A 134 3.77 -5.75 16.22
C GLN A 134 3.47 -7.25 16.15
N THR A 135 3.25 -7.75 14.93
CA THR A 135 3.26 -9.19 14.64
C THR A 135 4.71 -9.61 14.43
N HIS A 136 5.21 -10.57 15.22
CA HIS A 136 6.62 -10.94 15.24
C HIS A 136 6.98 -12.20 14.45
N SER A 137 6.02 -13.10 14.23
CA SER A 137 6.25 -14.38 13.58
C SER A 137 4.98 -14.94 12.94
N THR A 138 5.11 -16.13 12.37
CA THR A 138 4.02 -16.96 11.84
C THR A 138 3.18 -17.63 12.94
N SER A 139 3.63 -17.60 14.19
CA SER A 139 3.07 -18.37 15.31
C SER A 139 1.63 -17.97 15.64
N PHE A 140 0.84 -18.93 16.09
CA PHE A 140 -0.57 -18.71 16.43
C PHE A 140 -0.79 -17.60 17.50
N GLY A 141 0.11 -17.45 18.47
CA GLY A 141 0.02 -16.39 19.49
C GLY A 141 0.12 -14.96 18.92
N GLU A 142 0.70 -14.80 17.74
CA GLU A 142 0.85 -13.51 17.07
C GLU A 142 -0.37 -13.15 16.19
N ARG A 143 -1.32 -14.08 16.03
CA ARG A 143 -2.43 -14.02 15.06
C ARG A 143 -3.43 -12.90 15.30
N TYR A 144 -3.58 -12.41 16.54
CA TYR A 144 -4.73 -11.57 16.91
C TYR A 144 -4.37 -10.08 17.06
N LYS A 145 -3.30 -9.64 16.41
CA LYS A 145 -2.74 -8.29 16.56
C LYS A 145 -3.21 -7.28 15.51
N GLY A 146 -4.24 -7.61 14.73
CA GLY A 146 -4.82 -6.69 13.76
C GLY A 146 -5.41 -5.45 14.43
N ILE A 147 -5.06 -4.28 13.91
CA ILE A 147 -5.53 -2.98 14.40
C ILE A 147 -6.74 -2.60 13.54
N LYS A 148 -7.90 -2.39 14.18
CA LYS A 148 -9.11 -1.95 13.49
C LYS A 148 -9.33 -0.47 13.76
N ILE A 149 -9.60 0.30 12.71
CA ILE A 149 -10.02 1.70 12.81
C ILE A 149 -11.46 1.77 12.31
N LYS A 150 -12.36 2.37 13.09
CA LYS A 150 -13.78 2.54 12.74
C LYS A 150 -14.23 3.97 12.96
N SER A 151 -15.21 4.40 12.19
CA SER A 151 -15.82 5.74 12.30
C SER A 151 -17.26 5.75 11.79
N ASP A 152 -18.04 6.71 12.28
CA ASP A 152 -19.43 6.92 11.89
C ASP A 152 -19.58 7.61 10.52
N GLN A 153 -18.57 8.36 10.10
CA GLN A 153 -18.48 9.01 8.78
C GLN A 153 -17.11 8.73 8.13
N PRO A 154 -16.96 8.85 6.80
CA PRO A 154 -15.70 8.59 6.14
C PRO A 154 -14.53 9.42 6.68
N ILE A 155 -13.45 8.73 7.04
CA ILE A 155 -12.16 9.30 7.45
C ILE A 155 -11.05 8.77 6.54
N SER A 156 -9.90 9.44 6.49
CA SER A 156 -8.65 8.91 5.94
C SER A 156 -7.67 8.70 7.08
N ALA A 157 -6.92 7.60 7.03
CA ALA A 157 -5.90 7.27 8.03
C ALA A 157 -4.53 7.10 7.38
N SER A 158 -3.47 7.51 8.07
CA SER A 158 -2.09 7.23 7.68
C SER A 158 -1.26 6.76 8.86
N PHE A 159 -0.19 6.04 8.57
CA PHE A 159 0.81 5.64 9.54
C PHE A 159 2.11 6.37 9.28
N TYR A 160 2.66 6.99 10.32
CA TYR A 160 3.87 7.80 10.28
C TYR A 160 4.90 7.36 11.33
N ASN A 161 6.16 7.37 10.91
CA ASN A 161 7.39 7.26 11.67
C ASN A 161 8.45 8.11 10.94
N ILE A 162 9.55 8.46 11.61
CA ILE A 162 10.69 9.19 11.00
C ILE A 162 11.23 8.62 9.68
N PHE A 163 11.02 7.32 9.39
CA PHE A 163 11.47 6.63 8.17
C PHE A 163 10.33 6.17 7.26
N ILE A 164 9.09 6.13 7.75
CA ILE A 164 7.96 5.50 7.05
C ILE A 164 6.77 6.42 7.15
N ASP A 165 6.17 6.75 6.01
CA ASP A 165 4.88 7.42 5.93
C ASP A 165 4.07 6.80 4.79
N HIS A 166 2.92 6.22 5.12
CA HIS A 166 2.02 5.66 4.12
C HIS A 166 0.57 5.75 4.57
N LEU A 167 -0.34 5.77 3.59
CA LEU A 167 -1.77 5.68 3.82
C LEU A 167 -2.16 4.29 4.29
N ILE A 168 -3.15 4.25 5.17
CA ILE A 168 -3.86 3.03 5.53
C ILE A 168 -5.05 2.94 4.59
N LEU A 169 -4.98 2.02 3.65
CA LEU A 169 -5.99 1.90 2.60
C LEU A 169 -7.18 1.07 3.12
N PRO A 170 -8.41 1.45 2.77
CA PRO A 170 -9.57 0.63 3.04
C PRO A 170 -9.53 -0.66 2.21
N TYR A 171 -10.21 -1.68 2.69
CA TYR A 171 -10.52 -2.87 1.90
C TYR A 171 -11.91 -2.71 1.28
N HIS A 172 -12.05 -3.15 0.04
CA HIS A 172 -13.29 -3.03 -0.72
C HIS A 172 -13.63 -4.34 -1.40
N GLU A 173 -14.88 -4.77 -1.28
CA GLU A 173 -15.43 -5.81 -2.12
C GLU A 173 -15.88 -5.19 -3.45
N TYR A 174 -15.24 -5.57 -4.56
CA TYR A 174 -15.60 -5.08 -5.89
C TYR A 174 -16.71 -5.96 -6.48
N PRO A 175 -17.82 -5.39 -6.96
CA PRO A 175 -18.87 -6.16 -7.61
C PRO A 175 -18.34 -7.01 -8.76
N GLY A 176 -18.72 -8.30 -8.79
CA GLY A 176 -18.29 -9.25 -9.82
C GLY A 176 -16.86 -9.78 -9.66
N VAL A 177 -16.12 -9.39 -8.62
CA VAL A 177 -14.75 -9.85 -8.37
C VAL A 177 -14.74 -10.99 -7.36
N SER A 178 -14.37 -12.18 -7.82
CA SER A 178 -14.26 -13.39 -7.00
C SER A 178 -12.85 -13.65 -6.47
N GLN A 179 -11.84 -12.94 -6.99
CA GLN A 179 -10.45 -13.10 -6.60
C GLN A 179 -9.70 -11.77 -6.57
N TYR A 180 -8.87 -11.61 -5.53
CA TYR A 180 -8.01 -10.46 -5.29
C TYR A 180 -6.56 -10.92 -5.35
N LYS A 181 -5.76 -10.28 -6.20
CA LYS A 181 -4.34 -10.59 -6.35
C LYS A 181 -3.49 -9.46 -5.78
N TYR A 182 -2.46 -9.83 -5.02
CA TYR A 182 -1.50 -8.91 -4.41
C TYR A 182 -0.08 -9.43 -4.63
N TYR A 183 0.90 -8.53 -4.65
CA TYR A 183 2.30 -8.89 -4.77
C TYR A 183 3.09 -8.23 -3.65
N ALA A 184 3.91 -9.03 -2.95
CA ALA A 184 4.88 -8.49 -2.01
C ALA A 184 5.87 -7.59 -2.74
N VAL A 185 6.28 -6.53 -2.07
CA VAL A 185 7.38 -5.67 -2.50
C VAL A 185 8.34 -5.50 -1.33
N SER A 186 9.61 -5.76 -1.56
CA SER A 186 10.70 -5.58 -0.60
C SER A 186 11.97 -5.14 -1.30
N THR A 187 13.08 -5.13 -0.60
CA THR A 187 14.43 -4.94 -1.15
C THR A 187 15.36 -5.94 -0.47
N SER A 188 16.61 -6.00 -0.90
CA SER A 188 17.64 -6.71 -0.14
C SER A 188 18.27 -5.81 0.91
N SER A 189 19.02 -6.40 1.83
CA SER A 189 19.72 -5.66 2.90
C SER A 189 21.22 -5.89 2.85
N TYR A 190 21.98 -4.98 3.44
CA TYR A 190 23.37 -5.23 3.81
C TYR A 190 23.48 -6.30 4.91
N HIS A 191 22.54 -6.29 5.86
CA HIS A 191 22.51 -7.27 6.93
C HIS A 191 21.80 -8.54 6.47
N SER A 192 22.43 -9.69 6.73
CA SER A 192 21.84 -11.00 6.41
C SER A 192 20.78 -11.43 7.43
N THR A 193 20.71 -10.86 8.63
CA THR A 193 19.77 -11.33 9.67
C THR A 193 18.39 -10.71 9.58
N TYR A 194 18.25 -9.56 8.93
CA TYR A 194 16.97 -8.87 8.80
C TYR A 194 16.09 -9.50 7.72
N LEU A 195 14.79 -9.56 8.00
CA LEU A 195 13.78 -10.14 7.15
C LEU A 195 13.29 -9.13 6.11
N SER A 196 13.32 -9.56 4.85
CA SER A 196 12.34 -9.13 3.86
C SER A 196 11.00 -9.72 4.29
N GLN A 197 9.98 -8.88 4.49
CA GLN A 197 8.76 -9.27 5.21
C GLN A 197 7.47 -8.75 4.56
N VAL A 198 6.40 -9.50 4.77
CA VAL A 198 5.04 -9.17 4.36
C VAL A 198 4.06 -9.66 5.42
N LEU A 199 3.16 -8.77 5.83
CA LEU A 199 2.12 -8.99 6.81
C LEU A 199 0.77 -9.00 6.11
N LEU A 200 0.10 -10.14 6.18
CA LEU A 200 -1.27 -10.32 5.71
C LEU A 200 -2.23 -10.09 6.87
N ILE A 201 -3.29 -9.33 6.65
CA ILE A 201 -4.39 -9.18 7.60
C ILE A 201 -5.72 -9.54 6.92
N GLY A 202 -6.45 -10.48 7.52
CA GLY A 202 -7.79 -10.84 7.07
C GLY A 202 -8.78 -9.71 7.35
N CYS A 203 -9.45 -9.21 6.32
CA CYS A 203 -10.45 -8.14 6.48
C CYS A 203 -11.86 -8.69 6.71
N ILE A 204 -12.11 -9.92 6.24
CA ILE A 204 -13.41 -10.60 6.30
C ILE A 204 -13.17 -12.02 6.84
N ASN A 205 -14.13 -12.57 7.58
CA ASN A 205 -14.05 -13.95 8.06
C ASN A 205 -13.97 -14.96 6.91
N ASN A 206 -13.24 -16.05 7.13
CA ASN A 206 -13.10 -17.16 6.18
C ASN A 206 -12.51 -16.68 4.84
N THR A 207 -11.46 -15.86 4.91
CA THR A 207 -10.70 -15.42 3.74
C THR A 207 -9.64 -16.46 3.42
N VAL A 208 -9.80 -17.14 2.29
CA VAL A 208 -8.90 -18.19 1.80
C VAL A 208 -7.84 -17.54 0.93
N ILE A 209 -6.56 -17.82 1.22
CA ILE A 209 -5.41 -17.18 0.60
C ILE A 209 -4.46 -18.26 0.09
N SER A 210 -4.18 -18.25 -1.20
CA SER A 210 -3.09 -19.01 -1.81
C SER A 210 -1.83 -18.15 -1.87
N ILE A 211 -0.73 -18.68 -1.33
CA ILE A 211 0.57 -18.01 -1.23
C ILE A 211 1.54 -18.73 -2.17
N ILE A 212 2.12 -17.98 -3.11
CA ILE A 212 3.09 -18.49 -4.10
C ILE A 212 4.37 -17.66 -3.95
N PRO A 213 5.39 -18.16 -3.25
CA PRO A 213 6.54 -17.36 -2.89
C PRO A 213 7.61 -17.33 -3.99
N THR A 214 8.35 -16.22 -4.08
CA THR A 214 9.47 -16.07 -5.02
C THR A 214 10.81 -16.60 -4.49
N VAL A 215 10.82 -16.97 -3.22
CA VAL A 215 11.90 -17.65 -2.50
C VAL A 215 11.28 -18.73 -1.62
N ASP A 216 12.07 -19.69 -1.14
CA ASP A 216 11.54 -20.67 -0.20
C ASP A 216 11.12 -20.01 1.11
N LEU A 217 9.90 -20.29 1.57
CA LEU A 217 9.33 -19.77 2.82
C LEU A 217 8.82 -20.90 3.70
N PHE A 218 8.99 -20.74 5.01
CA PHE A 218 8.30 -21.56 6.00
C PHE A 218 6.94 -20.93 6.30
N ILE A 219 5.88 -21.72 6.14
CA ILE A 219 4.49 -21.29 6.35
C ILE A 219 3.78 -22.33 7.21
N PRO A 220 2.98 -21.96 8.23
CA PRO A 220 2.23 -22.92 9.02
C PRO A 220 1.34 -23.81 8.14
N ILE A 221 1.32 -25.12 8.43
CA ILE A 221 0.40 -26.06 7.78
C ILE A 221 -1.03 -25.59 7.99
N ASP A 222 -1.38 -25.29 9.23
CA ASP A 222 -2.67 -24.75 9.63
C ASP A 222 -2.48 -23.51 10.51
N VAL A 223 -2.73 -22.34 9.93
CA VAL A 223 -2.64 -21.05 10.61
C VAL A 223 -3.68 -20.86 11.73
N GLN A 224 -4.71 -21.70 11.79
CA GLN A 224 -5.75 -21.69 12.82
C GLN A 224 -5.46 -22.66 13.98
N LYS A 225 -4.43 -23.51 13.85
CA LYS A 225 -4.07 -24.47 14.90
C LYS A 225 -2.89 -23.96 15.72
N SER A 226 -3.11 -23.83 17.03
CA SER A 226 -2.02 -23.56 17.98
C SER A 226 -1.01 -24.70 17.96
N GLY A 227 0.28 -24.37 17.84
CA GLY A 227 1.36 -25.36 17.71
C GLY A 227 1.38 -26.11 16.39
N SER A 228 0.74 -25.59 15.32
CA SER A 228 0.96 -26.12 13.97
C SER A 228 2.44 -26.03 13.60
N ASP A 229 2.97 -27.11 13.03
CA ASP A 229 4.27 -27.08 12.37
C ASP A 229 4.24 -26.19 11.13
N ASP A 230 5.41 -25.68 10.77
CA ASP A 230 5.65 -24.98 9.52
C ASP A 230 6.10 -25.97 8.43
N ILE A 231 5.59 -25.80 7.21
CA ILE A 231 6.09 -26.49 6.02
C ILE A 231 6.98 -25.56 5.20
N LEU A 232 7.97 -26.17 4.54
CA LEU A 232 8.75 -25.49 3.51
C LEU A 232 7.94 -25.41 2.21
N VAL A 233 7.47 -24.21 1.88
CA VAL A 233 6.86 -23.92 0.58
C VAL A 233 7.97 -23.42 -0.33
N THR A 234 8.39 -24.27 -1.26
CA THR A 234 9.47 -23.94 -2.18
C THR A 234 9.01 -22.91 -3.21
N LYS A 235 9.96 -22.12 -3.72
CA LYS A 235 9.71 -21.08 -4.72
C LYS A 235 8.79 -21.57 -5.86
N GLY A 236 7.75 -20.80 -6.14
CA GLY A 236 6.80 -21.06 -7.22
C GLY A 236 5.70 -22.09 -6.90
N ASN A 237 5.83 -22.85 -5.81
CA ASN A 237 4.76 -23.73 -5.33
C ASN A 237 3.77 -22.99 -4.44
N SER A 238 2.50 -23.40 -4.48
CA SER A 238 1.44 -22.76 -3.71
C SER A 238 1.17 -23.47 -2.38
N HIS A 239 0.92 -22.72 -1.32
CA HIS A 239 0.27 -23.21 -0.10
C HIS A 239 -0.95 -22.36 0.23
N THR A 240 -2.02 -22.99 0.72
CA THR A 240 -3.29 -22.32 0.98
C THR A 240 -3.59 -22.29 2.46
N ILE A 241 -4.00 -21.11 2.93
CA ILE A 241 -4.37 -20.86 4.33
C ILE A 241 -5.73 -20.16 4.41
N THR A 242 -6.31 -20.08 5.60
CA THR A 242 -7.51 -19.28 5.85
C THR A 242 -7.25 -18.29 6.98
N LEU A 243 -7.53 -17.01 6.77
CA LEU A 243 -7.54 -15.98 7.82
C LEU A 243 -8.96 -15.52 8.11
N HIS A 244 -9.23 -15.21 9.38
CA HIS A 244 -10.45 -14.56 9.84
C HIS A 244 -10.25 -13.04 10.00
N GLU A 245 -11.35 -12.33 10.20
CA GLU A 245 -11.35 -10.88 10.36
C GLU A 245 -10.43 -10.43 11.51
N GLY A 246 -9.50 -9.52 11.21
CA GLY A 246 -8.52 -8.99 12.15
C GLY A 246 -7.35 -9.91 12.46
N GLN A 247 -7.29 -11.11 11.86
CA GLN A 247 -6.16 -12.01 12.06
C GLN A 247 -4.96 -11.62 11.18
N THR A 248 -3.74 -11.75 11.73
CA THR A 248 -2.47 -11.36 11.11
C THR A 248 -1.58 -12.56 10.81
N LEU A 249 -0.85 -12.55 9.68
CA LEU A 249 0.23 -13.49 9.36
C LEU A 249 1.47 -12.73 8.90
N LEU A 250 2.56 -12.77 9.66
CA LEU A 250 3.84 -12.26 9.17
C LEU A 250 4.62 -13.37 8.48
N LEU A 251 4.94 -13.16 7.21
CA LEU A 251 5.86 -14.00 6.44
C LEU A 251 7.15 -13.21 6.18
N GLY A 252 8.28 -13.88 6.17
CA GLY A 252 9.52 -13.22 5.81
C GLY A 252 10.71 -14.16 5.66
N LYS A 253 11.74 -13.66 4.99
CA LYS A 253 12.98 -14.37 4.75
C LYS A 253 14.18 -13.47 5.02
N GLY A 254 15.12 -13.99 5.81
CA GLY A 254 16.41 -13.36 6.04
C GLY A 254 17.42 -13.69 4.94
N ASN A 255 18.70 -13.70 5.31
CA ASN A 255 19.87 -13.90 4.47
C ASN A 255 19.98 -12.92 3.29
N GLY A 256 19.51 -11.68 3.49
CA GLY A 256 19.50 -10.65 2.45
C GLY A 256 18.55 -10.96 1.28
N SER A 257 17.62 -11.91 1.47
CA SER A 257 16.63 -12.29 0.47
C SER A 257 15.69 -11.13 0.15
N ASP A 258 15.13 -11.16 -1.05
CA ASP A 258 14.15 -10.19 -1.51
C ASP A 258 12.91 -10.94 -1.97
N ILE A 259 11.84 -10.88 -1.16
CA ILE A 259 10.61 -11.66 -1.44
C ILE A 259 9.69 -10.98 -2.45
N SER A 260 10.15 -9.91 -3.11
CA SER A 260 9.33 -9.18 -4.07
C SER A 260 8.78 -10.10 -5.14
N GLY A 261 7.53 -9.85 -5.53
CA GLY A 261 6.79 -10.69 -6.46
C GLY A 261 6.16 -11.94 -5.85
N THR A 262 6.36 -12.22 -4.55
CA THR A 262 5.55 -13.25 -3.85
C THR A 262 4.08 -12.91 -4.03
N HIS A 263 3.33 -13.86 -4.58
CA HIS A 263 1.98 -13.64 -5.07
C HIS A 263 0.97 -14.20 -4.07
N PHE A 264 -0.02 -13.36 -3.73
CA PHE A 264 -1.13 -13.71 -2.86
C PHE A 264 -2.43 -13.64 -3.64
N ILE A 265 -3.13 -14.76 -3.72
CA ILE A 265 -4.44 -14.85 -4.37
C ILE A 265 -5.47 -15.13 -3.27
N SER A 266 -6.43 -14.23 -3.10
CA SER A 266 -7.43 -14.33 -2.05
C SER A 266 -8.84 -14.30 -2.62
N ASN A 267 -9.77 -15.06 -2.04
CA ASN A 267 -11.18 -15.02 -2.42
C ASN A 267 -11.93 -13.77 -1.88
N LYS A 268 -11.32 -13.05 -0.93
CA LYS A 268 -11.85 -11.83 -0.31
C LYS A 268 -10.76 -10.76 -0.15
N PRO A 269 -11.12 -9.48 0.06
CA PRO A 269 -10.14 -8.42 0.27
C PRO A 269 -9.20 -8.69 1.46
N LEU A 270 -7.94 -8.28 1.31
CA LEU A 270 -6.89 -8.35 2.32
C LEU A 270 -6.25 -6.98 2.51
N THR A 271 -5.81 -6.71 3.73
CA THR A 271 -4.76 -5.71 3.95
C THR A 271 -3.43 -6.44 3.82
N VAL A 272 -2.61 -6.02 2.85
CA VAL A 272 -1.26 -6.56 2.62
C VAL A 272 -0.24 -5.46 2.88
N ILE A 273 0.53 -5.62 3.95
CA ILE A 273 1.59 -4.69 4.33
C ILE A 273 2.93 -5.33 4.00
N THR A 274 3.79 -4.66 3.25
CA THR A 274 5.03 -5.22 2.72
C THR A 274 6.22 -4.32 2.98
N GLY A 275 7.41 -4.90 3.02
CA GLY A 275 8.66 -4.14 3.12
C GLY A 275 9.80 -4.97 3.69
N HIS A 276 10.62 -4.35 4.54
CA HIS A 276 11.84 -4.95 5.06
C HIS A 276 12.15 -4.42 6.47
N GLN A 277 12.62 -5.27 7.39
CA GLN A 277 12.99 -4.85 8.75
C GLN A 277 14.08 -3.77 8.75
N CYS A 278 15.08 -3.95 7.88
CA CYS A 278 16.10 -2.96 7.56
C CYS A 278 16.58 -3.12 6.11
N GLY A 279 15.90 -2.51 5.15
CA GLY A 279 16.19 -2.61 3.72
C GLY A 279 17.28 -1.63 3.27
N SER A 280 18.02 -1.99 2.23
CA SER A 280 19.10 -1.17 1.67
C SER A 280 18.89 -0.94 0.16
N THR A 281 19.18 0.26 -0.32
CA THR A 281 19.52 0.47 -1.73
C THR A 281 20.92 -0.05 -2.04
N PRO A 282 21.28 -0.22 -3.33
CA PRO A 282 22.67 -0.50 -3.72
C PRO A 282 23.70 0.45 -3.10
N ASP A 283 23.39 1.75 -3.04
CA ASP A 283 24.25 2.75 -2.41
C ASP A 283 24.34 2.58 -0.88
N MET A 284 23.22 2.32 -0.22
CA MET A 284 23.21 2.06 1.22
C MET A 284 24.01 0.82 1.59
N LYS A 285 23.98 -0.23 0.75
CA LYS A 285 24.81 -1.43 0.95
C LYS A 285 26.29 -1.11 0.94
N LYS A 286 26.76 -0.28 -0.01
CA LYS A 286 28.15 0.17 -0.09
C LYS A 286 28.60 0.93 1.15
N ARG A 287 27.66 1.57 1.85
CA ARG A 287 27.92 2.33 3.08
C ARG A 287 27.59 1.56 4.35
N PHE A 288 27.18 0.30 4.27
CA PHE A 288 26.79 -0.51 5.43
C PHE A 288 25.58 0.05 6.21
N HIS A 289 24.59 0.59 5.49
CA HIS A 289 23.40 1.22 6.08
C HIS A 289 22.10 0.55 5.59
N CYS A 290 21.03 0.68 6.38
CA CYS A 290 19.68 0.23 6.04
C CYS A 290 18.62 1.05 6.80
N HIS A 291 17.38 1.06 6.30
CA HIS A 291 16.23 1.66 6.97
C HIS A 291 15.04 0.70 7.01
N PRO A 292 14.17 0.81 8.03
CA PRO A 292 12.93 0.05 8.03
C PRO A 292 12.06 0.51 6.86
N LEU A 293 11.31 -0.44 6.30
CA LEU A 293 10.44 -0.20 5.17
C LEU A 293 9.10 -0.88 5.42
N GLN A 294 8.03 -0.12 5.29
CA GLN A 294 6.66 -0.61 5.43
C GLN A 294 5.72 0.23 4.57
N LEU A 295 4.77 -0.45 3.95
CA LEU A 295 3.76 0.12 3.08
C LEU A 295 2.60 -0.85 2.94
N GLN A 296 1.39 -0.36 2.68
CA GLN A 296 0.26 -1.17 2.26
C GLN A 296 0.13 -1.23 0.72
N VAL A 297 0.10 -2.44 0.14
CA VAL A 297 -0.13 -2.65 -1.29
C VAL A 297 -1.62 -2.96 -1.56
N PRO A 298 -2.28 -2.23 -2.47
CA PRO A 298 -3.67 -2.51 -2.83
C PRO A 298 -3.76 -3.70 -3.81
N PRO A 299 -4.95 -4.30 -3.99
CA PRO A 299 -5.11 -5.38 -4.97
C PRO A 299 -4.87 -4.89 -6.39
N THR A 300 -4.36 -5.77 -7.25
CA THR A 300 -3.98 -5.45 -8.65
C THR A 300 -5.09 -4.86 -9.50
N ILE A 301 -6.36 -5.10 -9.17
CA ILE A 301 -7.51 -4.52 -9.86
C ILE A 301 -7.56 -2.99 -9.75
N THR A 302 -6.94 -2.40 -8.72
CA THR A 302 -6.89 -0.95 -8.54
C THR A 302 -5.60 -0.32 -9.08
N TRP A 303 -4.70 -1.11 -9.68
CA TRP A 303 -3.42 -0.60 -10.13
C TRP A 303 -3.59 0.23 -11.40
N GLY A 304 -3.02 1.44 -11.38
CA GLY A 304 -2.99 2.33 -12.54
C GLY A 304 -1.82 2.03 -13.47
N THR A 305 -1.85 2.68 -14.64
CA THR A 305 -0.78 2.60 -15.66
C THR A 305 0.07 3.86 -15.76
N ARG A 306 -0.31 4.94 -15.06
CA ARG A 306 0.38 6.24 -15.07
C ARG A 306 0.54 6.74 -13.64
N PHE A 307 1.74 7.18 -13.31
CA PHE A 307 2.11 7.64 -11.98
C PHE A 307 2.90 8.94 -12.10
N ILE A 308 2.64 9.88 -11.20
CA ILE A 308 3.47 11.07 -11.03
C ILE A 308 4.40 10.82 -9.85
N LEU A 309 5.70 11.06 -10.06
CA LEU A 309 6.70 10.98 -9.01
C LEU A 309 7.18 12.40 -8.71
N THR A 310 7.25 12.75 -7.43
CA THR A 310 7.84 14.02 -6.99
C THR A 310 9.30 13.81 -6.66
N ASN A 311 10.10 14.88 -6.70
CA ASN A 311 11.48 14.80 -6.24
C ASN A 311 11.52 14.45 -4.74
N PHE A 312 12.35 13.50 -4.36
CA PHE A 312 12.49 13.09 -2.96
C PHE A 312 13.45 14.06 -2.27
N ASN A 313 13.03 14.68 -1.16
CA ASN A 313 13.90 15.55 -0.37
C ASN A 313 15.16 14.79 0.07
N ASN A 314 16.31 15.29 -0.36
CA ASN A 314 17.60 14.77 0.04
C ASN A 314 17.96 15.42 1.38
N PHE A 315 17.77 14.71 2.50
CA PHE A 315 18.11 15.22 3.84
C PHE A 315 19.62 15.39 4.07
N HIS A 316 20.44 15.17 3.06
CA HIS A 316 21.89 15.32 3.12
C HIS A 316 22.35 16.72 2.73
N TYR A 317 23.05 17.39 3.66
CA TYR A 317 24.00 18.48 3.42
C TYR A 317 25.25 18.03 2.62
N SER A 318 25.11 17.08 1.71
CA SER A 318 26.19 16.62 0.83
C SER A 318 26.11 17.39 -0.47
N LYS A 319 27.22 18.01 -0.89
CA LYS A 319 27.36 18.69 -2.19
C LYS A 319 27.27 17.73 -3.39
N SER A 320 27.16 16.41 -3.17
CA SER A 320 27.03 15.41 -4.24
C SER A 320 25.58 14.93 -4.41
N PRO A 321 25.09 14.84 -5.66
CA PRO A 321 23.76 14.29 -5.96
C PRO A 321 23.70 12.81 -5.58
N VAL A 322 22.83 12.46 -4.62
CA VAL A 322 22.53 11.05 -4.28
C VAL A 322 21.40 10.57 -5.21
N PRO A 323 21.57 9.47 -5.96
CA PRO A 323 20.54 8.98 -6.87
C PRO A 323 19.32 8.45 -6.11
N SER A 324 18.12 8.74 -6.62
CA SER A 324 16.88 8.12 -6.15
C SER A 324 16.74 6.73 -6.74
N TYR A 325 16.32 5.76 -5.93
CA TYR A 325 16.09 4.37 -6.37
C TYR A 325 14.59 4.10 -6.45
N LEU A 326 14.15 3.56 -7.58
CA LEU A 326 12.77 3.15 -7.80
C LEU A 326 12.71 1.65 -8.01
N LYS A 327 11.90 0.96 -7.21
CA LYS A 327 11.55 -0.44 -7.46
C LYS A 327 10.11 -0.57 -7.88
N THR A 328 9.86 -1.24 -9.01
CA THR A 328 8.55 -1.46 -9.60
C THR A 328 8.16 -2.94 -9.56
N VAL A 329 6.86 -3.22 -9.42
CA VAL A 329 6.27 -4.55 -9.59
C VAL A 329 5.07 -4.41 -10.53
N THR A 330 4.94 -5.33 -11.48
CA THR A 330 3.88 -5.31 -12.49
C THR A 330 2.97 -6.54 -12.32
N SER A 331 1.68 -6.37 -12.58
CA SER A 331 0.70 -7.47 -12.50
C SER A 331 0.67 -8.31 -13.78
N GLN A 332 1.28 -7.82 -14.85
CA GLN A 332 1.38 -8.48 -16.14
C GLN A 332 2.86 -8.68 -16.51
N GLY A 333 3.16 -9.82 -17.14
CA GLY A 333 4.47 -10.06 -17.75
C GLY A 333 4.72 -9.09 -18.91
N ASN A 334 5.98 -8.95 -19.32
CA ASN A 334 6.38 -8.14 -20.47
C ASN A 334 5.88 -6.68 -20.45
N THR A 335 5.69 -6.10 -19.26
CA THR A 335 5.25 -4.71 -19.11
C THR A 335 6.42 -3.76 -19.33
N SER A 336 6.28 -2.82 -20.25
CA SER A 336 7.25 -1.73 -20.47
C SER A 336 6.94 -0.53 -19.58
N ILE A 337 7.97 0.07 -18.98
CA ILE A 337 7.85 1.26 -18.15
C ILE A 337 8.60 2.42 -18.83
N THR A 338 7.89 3.51 -19.11
CA THR A 338 8.47 4.74 -19.64
C THR A 338 8.42 5.82 -18.58
N ILE A 339 9.56 6.44 -18.29
CA ILE A 339 9.68 7.54 -17.33
C ILE A 339 9.88 8.84 -18.10
N TYR A 340 9.01 9.81 -17.86
CA TYR A 340 9.09 11.14 -18.47
C TYR A 340 9.68 12.13 -17.47
N CYS A 341 10.81 12.75 -17.83
CA CYS A 341 11.45 13.81 -17.05
C CYS A 341 11.35 15.12 -17.82
N ASN A 342 10.63 16.12 -17.30
CA ASN A 342 10.58 17.43 -17.94
C ASN A 342 11.99 18.04 -18.00
N GLY A 343 12.56 18.18 -19.20
CA GLY A 343 13.82 18.88 -19.44
C GLY A 343 15.07 18.00 -19.65
N ALA A 344 14.96 16.67 -19.65
CA ALA A 344 16.06 15.77 -20.03
C ALA A 344 15.54 14.67 -20.95
N THR A 345 16.41 14.22 -21.88
CA THR A 345 16.13 13.20 -22.90
C THR A 345 15.29 12.04 -22.36
N ASN A 346 14.16 11.76 -23.02
CA ASN A 346 13.34 10.58 -22.82
C ASN A 346 14.25 9.35 -22.76
N THR A 347 14.44 8.78 -21.59
CA THR A 347 15.22 7.56 -21.43
C THR A 347 14.27 6.40 -21.68
N THR A 348 14.12 6.04 -22.95
CA THR A 348 13.60 4.72 -23.33
C THR A 348 14.74 3.73 -23.13
N GLY A 349 15.07 3.41 -21.88
CA GLY A 349 16.18 2.51 -21.58
C GLY A 349 16.71 2.61 -20.15
N THR A 350 16.80 1.44 -19.52
CA THR A 350 17.72 1.04 -18.45
C THR A 350 18.36 2.18 -17.65
N LEU A 351 17.68 2.63 -16.60
CA LEU A 351 18.29 3.42 -15.54
C LEU A 351 19.38 2.58 -14.84
N LEU A 352 20.47 3.25 -14.44
CA LEU A 352 21.76 2.73 -13.93
C LEU A 352 21.73 1.69 -12.77
N MET A 353 20.55 1.31 -12.27
CA MET A 353 20.20 -0.03 -11.79
C MET A 353 18.72 0.01 -11.41
N VAL A 354 17.82 -0.17 -12.39
CA VAL A 354 16.44 -0.60 -12.09
C VAL A 354 16.51 -2.10 -11.95
N GLN A 355 16.37 -2.61 -10.73
CA GLN A 355 16.07 -4.03 -10.57
C GLN A 355 14.59 -4.20 -10.94
N LEU A 356 14.33 -4.34 -12.24
CA LEU A 356 13.08 -4.90 -12.74
C LEU A 356 12.98 -6.28 -12.13
N VAL A 357 12.06 -6.48 -11.19
CA VAL A 357 11.65 -7.85 -10.85
C VAL A 357 10.76 -8.27 -12.00
N HIS A 358 11.38 -8.83 -13.03
CA HIS A 358 10.69 -9.52 -14.10
C HIS A 358 10.03 -10.74 -13.47
N ILE A 359 8.73 -10.65 -13.19
CA ILE A 359 7.92 -11.83 -12.89
C ILE A 359 7.58 -12.42 -14.26
N SER A 360 8.44 -13.30 -14.75
CA SER A 360 8.08 -14.19 -15.85
C SER A 360 7.02 -15.15 -15.32
N ILE A 361 5.77 -14.87 -15.66
CA ILE A 361 4.70 -15.85 -15.57
C ILE A 361 4.95 -16.79 -16.76
N ALA A 362 5.39 -18.01 -16.46
CA ALA A 362 5.30 -19.13 -17.41
C ALA A 362 3.89 -19.70 -17.36
#